data_AF-A0A084GCA7-F1
#
_entry.id   AF-A0A084GCA7-F1
#
_cell.length_a   1.000
_cell.length_b   1.000
_cell.length_c   1.000
_cell.angle_alpha   90.00
_cell.angle_beta   90.00
_cell.angle_gamma   90.00
#
_symmetry.space_group_name_H-M   'P 1'
#
loop_
_entity.id
_entity.type
_entity.pdbx_description
1 polymer ?
#
loop_
_entity_poly.entity_id
_entity_poly.type
_entity_poly.pdbx_seq_one_letter_code
_entity_poly.pdbx_strand_id
1 'polypeptide(L)'
;MALTTVTIAASRDLRNVVKTVVNLPDCLLLDQSSDEDSGIERVAESLIHLWYSAFVQPHTIDGIRDRVGPLISEEEWLKLEKITAAPKGLTYEEASRIRQKVTLAPERADYRDRWSFNEATPSARLVSQRFREDGLLLPFGHCRLGFTEPNPSRSVTFEMYCVNATELPKFLEAGGSARIEVSNIVDGAYLGIEKTLSHLCPLLQAPGSNPHATLICVFLNAVMEAAKGTGQDDIENFELLFQYLPITDPLSLVAPHSPDMLRICDARPLVRDVEKYFQMYRSRVGFEKISTKLKVKEKNQNTIFEPWPTQLKIKPGHGGAEEEFRILLGSHLSGMEQNGRGLNLWVDLSAEESER
;
A
#
# COMPACT_ATOMS: atom_id res chain seq x y z
N MET A 1 22.24 -7.71 24.56
CA MET A 1 21.47 -8.46 23.54
C MET A 1 20.53 -7.47 22.90
N ALA A 2 20.80 -7.07 21.66
CA ALA A 2 19.92 -6.16 20.92
C ALA A 2 18.66 -6.95 20.56
N LEU A 3 17.51 -6.57 21.11
CA LEU A 3 16.21 -7.04 20.66
C LEU A 3 16.06 -6.58 19.20
N THR A 4 16.12 -7.53 18.27
CA THR A 4 15.87 -7.26 16.86
C THR A 4 14.38 -7.03 16.70
N THR A 5 13.95 -5.77 16.61
CA THR A 5 12.55 -5.42 16.35
C THR A 5 12.18 -5.89 14.94
N VAL A 6 11.62 -7.09 14.82
CA VAL A 6 11.07 -7.59 13.56
C VAL A 6 9.82 -6.76 13.25
N THR A 7 9.94 -5.80 12.35
CA THR A 7 8.79 -5.00 11.91
C THR A 7 7.94 -5.83 10.95
N ILE A 8 7.01 -6.61 11.50
CA ILE A 8 6.07 -7.39 10.70
C ILE A 8 4.90 -6.48 10.28
N ALA A 9 5.07 -5.75 9.17
CA ALA A 9 4.03 -4.87 8.64
C ALA A 9 3.15 -5.60 7.63
N ALA A 10 1.89 -5.86 7.99
CA ALA A 10 0.86 -6.18 7.02
C ALA A 10 0.63 -4.95 6.12
N SER A 11 0.85 -5.08 4.82
CA SER A 11 0.55 -4.04 3.85
C SER A 11 -0.29 -4.60 2.73
N ARG A 12 -1.01 -3.76 1.99
CA ARG A 12 -1.67 -4.17 0.73
C ARG A 12 -0.72 -4.18 -0.47
N ASP A 13 0.55 -3.82 -0.25
CA ASP A 13 1.58 -3.69 -1.28
C ASP A 13 2.56 -4.87 -1.24
N LEU A 14 2.65 -5.62 -2.33
CA LEU A 14 3.56 -6.76 -2.52
C LEU A 14 5.04 -6.39 -2.32
N ARG A 15 5.43 -5.12 -2.45
CA ARG A 15 6.81 -4.69 -2.19
C ARG A 15 7.17 -4.73 -0.71
N ASN A 16 6.18 -4.65 0.17
CA ASN A 16 6.40 -4.79 1.60
C ASN A 16 6.58 -6.25 2.02
N VAL A 17 6.04 -7.21 1.26
CA VAL A 17 6.42 -8.63 1.38
C VAL A 17 7.93 -8.77 1.19
N VAL A 18 8.45 -8.25 0.07
CA VAL A 18 9.88 -8.34 -0.25
C VAL A 18 10.72 -7.68 0.84
N LYS A 19 10.29 -6.52 1.37
CA LYS A 19 10.99 -5.88 2.50
C LYS A 19 10.91 -6.69 3.80
N THR A 20 9.77 -7.30 4.12
CA THR A 20 9.65 -8.17 5.29
C THR A 20 10.57 -9.37 5.19
N VAL A 21 10.69 -9.97 4.00
CA VAL A 21 11.56 -11.12 3.74
C VAL A 21 13.05 -10.73 3.76
N VAL A 22 13.42 -9.61 3.13
CA VAL A 22 14.81 -9.14 3.02
C VAL A 22 15.37 -8.61 4.35
N ASN A 23 14.53 -8.15 5.26
CA ASN A 23 14.95 -7.66 6.58
C ASN A 23 14.79 -8.70 7.71
N LEU A 24 14.60 -9.99 7.38
CA LEU A 24 14.59 -11.04 8.39
C LEU A 24 15.97 -11.13 9.08
N PRO A 25 16.03 -11.27 10.42
CA PRO A 25 17.30 -11.30 11.15
C PRO A 25 18.25 -12.41 10.67
N ASP A 26 19.55 -12.12 10.64
CA ASP A 26 20.60 -13.07 10.26
C ASP A 26 20.62 -14.34 11.13
N CYS A 27 20.03 -14.34 12.33
CA CYS A 27 19.92 -15.55 13.15
C CYS A 27 19.03 -16.64 12.51
N LEU A 28 18.17 -16.27 11.55
CA LEU A 28 17.44 -17.22 10.70
C LEU A 28 18.32 -17.81 9.58
N LEU A 29 19.52 -17.27 9.33
CA LEU A 29 20.52 -17.81 8.37
C LEU A 29 21.32 -18.99 8.95
N LEU A 30 21.24 -19.25 10.26
CA LEU A 30 22.15 -20.16 10.96
C LEU A 30 21.66 -21.60 11.09
N ASP A 31 20.47 -21.94 10.60
CA ASP A 31 20.05 -23.36 10.52
C ASP A 31 20.69 -24.02 9.28
N GLN A 32 21.99 -24.31 9.39
CA GLN A 32 22.77 -25.11 8.43
C GLN A 32 22.49 -26.62 8.61
N SER A 33 21.22 -27.01 8.67
CA SER A 33 20.86 -28.40 8.43
C SER A 33 20.68 -28.61 6.92
N SER A 34 21.33 -29.64 6.41
CA SER A 34 21.63 -29.91 5.00
C SER A 34 20.42 -30.32 4.13
N ASP A 35 19.23 -29.78 4.37
CA ASP A 35 18.07 -29.96 3.50
C ASP A 35 17.88 -28.68 2.67
N GLU A 36 17.74 -28.85 1.35
CA GLU A 36 17.76 -27.81 0.29
C GLU A 36 16.58 -26.81 0.31
N ASP A 37 16.03 -26.44 1.46
CA ASP A 37 14.99 -25.40 1.55
C ASP A 37 15.30 -24.50 2.76
N SER A 38 16.00 -23.40 2.48
CA SER A 38 16.61 -22.57 3.52
C SER A 38 15.56 -22.12 4.54
N GLY A 39 15.87 -22.20 5.85
CA GLY A 39 14.91 -21.89 6.92
C GLY A 39 14.22 -20.52 6.77
N ILE A 40 14.87 -19.59 6.07
CA ILE A 40 14.36 -18.26 5.71
C ILE A 40 13.25 -18.32 4.66
N GLU A 41 13.39 -19.13 3.60
CA GLU A 41 12.37 -19.26 2.56
C GLU A 41 11.06 -19.75 3.15
N ARG A 42 11.13 -20.72 4.07
CA ARG A 42 9.94 -21.27 4.74
C ARG A 42 9.31 -20.27 5.73
N VAL A 43 10.11 -19.44 6.40
CA VAL A 43 9.61 -18.37 7.27
C VAL A 43 8.99 -17.25 6.44
N ALA A 44 9.63 -16.85 5.35
CA ALA A 44 9.14 -15.87 4.39
C ALA A 44 7.80 -16.30 3.78
N GLU A 45 7.73 -17.54 3.30
CA GLU A 45 6.50 -18.16 2.78
C GLU A 45 5.39 -18.15 3.85
N SER A 46 5.71 -18.55 5.08
CA SER A 46 4.73 -18.58 6.17
C SER A 46 4.19 -17.19 6.50
N LEU A 47 5.05 -16.17 6.52
CA LEU A 47 4.64 -14.78 6.72
C LEU A 47 3.78 -14.29 5.54
N ILE A 48 4.16 -14.59 4.30
CA ILE A 48 3.36 -14.24 3.11
C ILE A 48 1.95 -14.81 3.22
N HIS A 49 1.83 -16.08 3.56
CA HIS A 49 0.52 -16.70 3.68
C HIS A 49 -0.27 -16.16 4.88
N LEU A 50 0.38 -15.92 6.02
CA LEU A 50 -0.24 -15.32 7.20
C LEU A 50 -0.81 -13.92 6.91
N TRP A 51 -0.18 -13.12 6.05
CA TRP A 51 -0.61 -11.74 5.80
C TRP A 51 -1.53 -11.58 4.59
N TYR A 52 -1.30 -12.36 3.55
CA TYR A 52 -1.89 -12.11 2.24
C TYR A 52 -2.86 -13.19 1.78
N SER A 53 -2.77 -14.41 2.33
CA SER A 53 -3.65 -15.50 1.93
C SER A 53 -4.89 -15.58 2.83
N ALA A 54 -6.03 -15.89 2.23
CA ALA A 54 -7.28 -16.11 2.96
C ALA A 54 -7.25 -17.41 3.78
N PHE A 55 -6.45 -18.38 3.32
CA PHE A 55 -6.24 -19.65 3.97
C PHE A 55 -4.74 -19.92 4.09
N VAL A 56 -4.38 -20.71 5.09
CA VAL A 56 -3.01 -21.14 5.38
C VAL A 56 -2.97 -22.65 5.45
N GLN A 57 -1.76 -23.23 5.38
CA GLN A 57 -1.59 -24.65 5.62
C GLN A 57 -1.59 -24.93 7.13
N PRO A 58 -1.97 -26.13 7.59
CA PRO A 58 -1.99 -26.46 9.01
C PRO A 58 -0.66 -26.15 9.72
N HIS A 59 0.46 -26.46 9.07
CA HIS A 59 1.80 -26.24 9.63
C HIS A 59 2.31 -24.80 9.49
N THR A 60 1.62 -23.92 8.75
CA THR A 60 2.04 -22.51 8.59
C THR A 60 2.02 -21.78 9.92
N ILE A 61 1.00 -22.02 10.76
CA ILE A 61 0.87 -21.38 12.07
C ILE A 61 1.90 -21.93 13.06
N ASP A 62 2.09 -23.25 13.08
CA ASP A 62 3.08 -23.91 13.92
C ASP A 62 4.50 -23.42 13.57
N GLY A 63 4.83 -23.31 12.28
CA GLY A 63 6.11 -22.78 11.83
C GLY A 63 6.37 -21.34 12.27
N ILE A 64 5.35 -20.48 12.28
CA ILE A 64 5.48 -19.09 12.77
C ILE A 64 5.69 -19.08 14.29
N ARG A 65 4.95 -19.92 15.03
CA ARG A 65 5.14 -20.07 16.48
C ARG A 65 6.55 -20.51 16.84
N ASP A 66 7.03 -21.55 16.18
CA ASP A 66 8.29 -22.18 16.56
C ASP A 66 9.50 -21.35 16.12
N ARG A 67 9.41 -20.65 14.98
CA ARG A 67 10.56 -19.96 14.37
C ARG A 67 10.56 -18.44 14.54
N VAL A 68 9.38 -17.81 14.57
CA VAL A 68 9.26 -16.34 14.71
C VAL A 68 8.98 -15.95 16.16
N GLY A 69 8.25 -16.78 16.91
CA GLY A 69 7.92 -16.51 18.31
C GLY A 69 9.12 -16.22 19.21
N PRO A 70 10.21 -17.02 19.15
CA PRO A 70 11.42 -16.75 19.93
C PRO A 70 12.16 -15.44 19.56
N LEU A 71 11.83 -14.81 18.43
CA LEU A 71 12.51 -13.63 17.90
C LEU A 71 11.80 -12.30 18.26
N ILE A 72 10.58 -12.36 18.78
CA ILE A 72 9.80 -11.17 19.16
C ILE A 72 9.56 -11.17 20.68
N SER A 73 9.31 -9.99 21.26
CA SER A 73 9.13 -9.91 22.71
C SER A 73 7.90 -10.71 23.17
N GLU A 74 7.91 -11.20 24.41
CA GLU A 74 6.78 -11.96 24.97
C GLU A 74 5.46 -11.18 24.90
N GLU A 75 5.51 -9.86 25.07
CA GLU A 75 4.34 -8.98 24.94
C GLU A 75 3.82 -8.91 23.50
N GLU A 76 4.71 -8.83 22.50
CA GLU A 76 4.35 -8.84 21.08
C GLU A 76 3.84 -10.21 20.65
N TRP A 77 4.44 -11.28 21.18
CA TRP A 77 4.00 -12.66 20.96
C TRP A 77 2.58 -12.89 21.46
N LEU A 78 2.26 -12.46 22.68
CA LEU A 78 0.90 -12.56 23.24
C LEU A 78 -0.14 -11.78 22.41
N LYS A 79 0.25 -10.66 21.78
CA LYS A 79 -0.62 -9.93 20.85
C LYS A 79 -0.82 -10.72 19.55
N LEU A 80 0.25 -11.31 19.00
CA LEU A 80 0.18 -12.12 17.79
C LEU A 80 -0.61 -13.43 18.00
N GLU A 81 -0.47 -14.09 19.15
CA GLU A 81 -1.27 -15.28 19.50
C GLU A 81 -2.76 -14.99 19.55
N LYS A 82 -3.15 -13.84 20.11
CA LYS A 82 -4.55 -13.40 20.10
C LYS A 82 -5.05 -13.13 18.68
N ILE A 83 -4.21 -12.54 17.84
CA ILE A 83 -4.51 -12.28 16.43
C ILE A 83 -4.60 -13.59 15.64
N THR A 84 -3.84 -14.62 15.99
CA THR A 84 -3.79 -15.93 15.31
C THR A 84 -4.71 -16.99 15.94
N ALA A 85 -5.66 -16.58 16.76
CA ALA A 85 -6.74 -17.45 17.19
C ALA A 85 -7.85 -17.50 16.12
N ALA A 86 -7.99 -18.64 15.44
CA ALA A 86 -9.06 -18.83 14.46
C ALA A 86 -10.44 -18.63 15.12
N PRO A 87 -11.39 -17.93 14.47
CA PRO A 87 -12.77 -17.84 14.96
C PRO A 87 -13.36 -19.24 15.13
N LYS A 88 -13.78 -19.59 16.35
CA LYS A 88 -14.35 -20.91 16.63
C LYS A 88 -15.56 -21.18 15.72
N GLY A 89 -15.46 -22.22 14.90
CA GLY A 89 -16.57 -22.72 14.07
C GLY A 89 -16.67 -22.15 12.65
N LEU A 90 -15.74 -21.29 12.21
CA LEU A 90 -15.70 -20.85 10.81
C LEU A 90 -15.04 -21.95 9.94
N THR A 91 -15.83 -22.59 9.07
CA THR A 91 -15.29 -23.61 8.14
C THR A 91 -14.66 -22.98 6.90
N TYR A 92 -13.86 -23.76 6.18
CA TYR A 92 -13.29 -23.37 4.88
C TYR A 92 -14.38 -22.89 3.91
N GLU A 93 -15.47 -23.64 3.79
CA GLU A 93 -16.56 -23.38 2.84
C GLU A 93 -17.25 -22.05 3.15
N GLU A 94 -17.54 -21.81 4.43
CA GLU A 94 -18.22 -20.59 4.86
C GLU A 94 -17.32 -19.36 4.70
N ALA A 95 -16.04 -19.47 5.08
CA ALA A 95 -15.06 -18.41 4.85
C ALA A 95 -14.89 -18.11 3.36
N SER A 96 -14.84 -19.15 2.52
CA SER A 96 -14.71 -19.02 1.07
C SER A 96 -15.92 -18.32 0.46
N ARG A 97 -17.12 -18.71 0.89
CA ARG A 97 -18.38 -18.10 0.47
C ARG A 97 -18.47 -16.62 0.86
N ILE A 98 -18.12 -16.27 2.10
CA ILE A 98 -18.13 -14.87 2.57
C ILE A 98 -17.17 -14.03 1.73
N ARG A 99 -15.94 -14.53 1.45
CA ARG A 99 -14.98 -13.81 0.61
C ARG A 99 -15.50 -13.61 -0.80
N GLN A 100 -15.97 -14.68 -1.46
CA GLN A 100 -16.43 -14.63 -2.85
C GLN A 100 -17.62 -13.69 -3.05
N LYS A 101 -18.50 -13.57 -2.06
CA LYS A 101 -19.57 -12.56 -2.07
C LYS A 101 -19.05 -11.13 -2.24
N VAL A 102 -17.85 -10.84 -1.74
CA VAL A 102 -17.22 -9.52 -1.84
C VAL A 102 -16.33 -9.43 -3.08
N THR A 103 -15.44 -10.40 -3.28
CA THR A 103 -14.42 -10.36 -4.36
C THR A 103 -15.02 -10.61 -5.76
N LEU A 104 -16.12 -11.37 -5.84
CA LEU A 104 -16.81 -11.75 -7.07
C LEU A 104 -18.26 -11.24 -7.14
N ALA A 105 -18.62 -10.24 -6.34
CA ALA A 105 -19.95 -9.61 -6.33
C ALA A 105 -20.48 -9.35 -7.76
N PRO A 106 -21.66 -9.88 -8.15
CA PRO A 106 -22.18 -9.74 -9.51
C PRO A 106 -22.30 -8.27 -9.97
N GLU A 107 -22.63 -7.37 -9.06
CA GLU A 107 -22.77 -5.93 -9.28
C GLU A 107 -21.44 -5.25 -9.69
N ARG A 108 -20.31 -5.92 -9.45
CA ARG A 108 -18.97 -5.46 -9.80
C ARG A 108 -18.39 -6.18 -11.02
N ALA A 109 -19.18 -7.02 -11.72
CA ALA A 109 -18.70 -7.78 -12.88
C ALA A 109 -18.12 -6.86 -13.97
N ASP A 110 -18.89 -5.89 -14.44
CA ASP A 110 -18.44 -4.92 -15.45
C ASP A 110 -17.20 -4.14 -15.01
N TYR A 111 -17.10 -3.75 -13.73
CA TYR A 111 -15.87 -3.16 -13.19
C TYR A 111 -14.68 -4.12 -13.33
N ARG A 112 -14.82 -5.39 -12.92
CA ARG A 112 -13.74 -6.39 -13.02
C ARG A 112 -13.35 -6.68 -14.47
N ASP A 113 -14.32 -6.76 -15.38
CA ASP A 113 -14.08 -7.08 -16.79
C ASP A 113 -13.33 -5.95 -17.48
N ARG A 114 -13.72 -4.69 -17.24
CA ARG A 114 -13.00 -3.51 -17.70
C ARG A 114 -11.56 -3.48 -17.18
N TRP A 115 -11.33 -3.87 -15.93
CA TRP A 115 -9.96 -3.98 -15.41
C TRP A 115 -9.17 -5.13 -16.01
N SER A 116 -9.79 -6.30 -16.21
CA SER A 116 -9.16 -7.45 -16.86
C SER A 116 -8.78 -7.14 -18.32
N PHE A 117 -9.51 -6.25 -18.97
CA PHE A 117 -9.15 -5.74 -20.28
C PHE A 117 -7.85 -4.92 -20.26
N ASN A 118 -7.62 -4.14 -19.20
CA ASN A 118 -6.42 -3.33 -19.02
C ASN A 118 -5.19 -4.12 -18.54
N GLU A 119 -5.37 -5.36 -18.07
CA GLU A 119 -4.27 -6.23 -17.66
C GLU A 119 -3.36 -6.57 -18.85
N ALA A 120 -2.06 -6.32 -18.69
CA ALA A 120 -1.08 -6.39 -19.77
C ALA A 120 -0.91 -7.79 -20.38
N THR A 121 -1.21 -8.85 -19.61
CA THR A 121 -1.06 -10.24 -20.10
C THR A 121 -2.27 -11.12 -19.76
N PRO A 122 -2.61 -12.10 -20.64
CA PRO A 122 -3.60 -13.12 -20.32
C PRO A 122 -3.30 -13.90 -19.03
N SER A 123 -2.04 -14.14 -18.73
CA SER A 123 -1.61 -14.85 -17.51
C SER A 123 -1.90 -14.02 -16.25
N ALA A 124 -1.65 -12.71 -16.27
CA ALA A 124 -1.97 -11.82 -15.16
C ALA A 124 -3.47 -11.82 -14.86
N ARG A 125 -4.33 -11.77 -15.89
CA ARG A 125 -5.79 -11.92 -15.72
C ARG A 125 -6.16 -13.20 -14.97
N LEU A 126 -5.59 -14.34 -15.37
CA LEU A 126 -5.87 -15.63 -14.76
C LEU A 126 -5.43 -15.67 -13.29
N VAL A 127 -4.27 -15.11 -12.96
CA VAL A 127 -3.77 -15.03 -11.58
C VAL A 127 -4.67 -14.11 -10.74
N SER A 128 -5.00 -12.92 -11.23
CA SER A 128 -5.88 -11.97 -10.54
C SER A 128 -7.28 -12.55 -10.32
N GLN A 129 -7.82 -13.27 -11.30
CA GLN A 129 -9.11 -13.95 -11.17
C GLN A 129 -9.04 -15.07 -10.13
N ARG A 130 -8.01 -15.93 -10.19
CA ARG A 130 -7.83 -17.00 -9.19
C ARG A 130 -7.69 -16.43 -7.77
N PHE A 131 -6.90 -15.39 -7.57
CA PHE A 131 -6.77 -14.75 -6.27
C PHE A 131 -8.10 -14.21 -5.74
N ARG A 132 -8.99 -13.69 -6.61
CA ARG A 132 -10.34 -13.29 -6.20
C ARG A 132 -11.19 -14.50 -5.81
N GLU A 133 -11.06 -15.59 -6.54
CA GLU A 133 -11.81 -16.84 -6.35
C GLU A 133 -11.42 -17.60 -5.09
N ASP A 134 -10.12 -17.75 -4.78
CA ASP A 134 -9.61 -18.60 -3.69
C ASP A 134 -8.92 -17.80 -2.56
N GLY A 135 -8.47 -16.57 -2.84
CA GLY A 135 -7.77 -15.72 -1.88
C GLY A 135 -6.33 -16.18 -1.61
N LEU A 136 -5.71 -17.00 -2.48
CA LEU A 136 -4.38 -17.54 -2.28
C LEU A 136 -3.34 -16.80 -3.12
N LEU A 137 -2.32 -16.26 -2.47
CA LEU A 137 -1.19 -15.63 -3.15
C LEU A 137 -0.13 -16.69 -3.46
N LEU A 138 -0.19 -17.26 -4.66
CA LEU A 138 0.66 -18.38 -5.08
C LEU A 138 1.28 -18.15 -6.46
N PRO A 139 2.48 -18.70 -6.73
CA PRO A 139 3.02 -18.77 -8.07
C PRO A 139 2.06 -19.46 -9.06
N PHE A 140 2.14 -19.07 -10.33
CA PHE A 140 1.32 -19.69 -11.37
C PHE A 140 1.62 -21.19 -11.46
N GLY A 141 0.58 -22.02 -11.43
CA GLY A 141 0.71 -23.49 -11.43
C GLY A 141 0.96 -24.15 -10.07
N HIS A 142 1.18 -23.39 -9.00
CA HIS A 142 1.42 -23.97 -7.67
C HIS A 142 0.21 -24.74 -7.14
N CYS A 143 0.48 -25.84 -6.43
CA CYS A 143 -0.54 -26.65 -5.78
C CYS A 143 -1.30 -25.83 -4.73
N ARG A 144 -2.62 -25.98 -4.72
CA ARG A 144 -3.53 -25.34 -3.74
C ARG A 144 -4.00 -26.31 -2.67
N LEU A 145 -3.70 -27.59 -2.85
CA LEU A 145 -4.01 -28.63 -1.88
C LEU A 145 -3.21 -28.34 -0.60
N GLY A 146 -3.90 -28.34 0.54
CA GLY A 146 -3.31 -28.05 1.85
C GLY A 146 -3.64 -26.68 2.43
N PHE A 147 -4.11 -25.71 1.63
CA PHE A 147 -4.58 -24.40 2.13
C PHE A 147 -6.04 -24.47 2.58
N THR A 148 -6.30 -25.23 3.65
CA THR A 148 -7.65 -25.51 4.14
C THR A 148 -8.03 -24.68 5.34
N GLU A 149 -7.06 -24.19 6.11
CA GLU A 149 -7.32 -23.52 7.37
C GLU A 149 -7.60 -22.03 7.13
N PRO A 150 -8.75 -21.50 7.58
CA PRO A 150 -9.01 -20.06 7.55
C PRO A 150 -7.88 -19.33 8.25
N ASN A 151 -7.29 -18.36 7.57
CA ASN A 151 -6.15 -17.64 8.11
C ASN A 151 -6.56 -16.92 9.39
N PRO A 152 -5.95 -17.26 10.54
CA PRO A 152 -6.45 -16.79 11.81
C PRO A 152 -6.07 -15.35 12.08
N SER A 153 -5.01 -14.80 11.44
CA SER A 153 -4.57 -13.39 11.57
C SER A 153 -5.64 -12.35 11.27
N ARG A 154 -6.81 -12.82 10.80
CA ARG A 154 -7.99 -12.06 10.45
C ARG A 154 -8.98 -11.92 11.62
N SER A 155 -8.57 -12.10 12.88
CA SER A 155 -9.32 -11.59 14.04
C SER A 155 -9.29 -10.05 14.05
N VAL A 156 -9.95 -9.46 13.06
CA VAL A 156 -10.11 -8.03 12.87
C VAL A 156 -11.55 -7.71 13.23
N THR A 157 -11.74 -6.93 14.29
CA THR A 157 -13.03 -6.32 14.58
C THR A 157 -13.18 -5.10 13.68
N PHE A 158 -14.23 -5.08 12.85
CA PHE A 158 -14.53 -3.95 11.99
C PHE A 158 -15.61 -3.10 12.63
N GLU A 159 -15.28 -1.85 12.91
CA GLU A 159 -16.26 -0.81 13.20
C GLU A 159 -16.38 0.07 11.96
N MET A 160 -17.58 0.08 11.35
CA MET A 160 -17.84 0.81 10.11
C MET A 160 -18.75 1.99 10.40
N TYR A 161 -18.29 3.18 10.05
CA TYR A 161 -19.05 4.42 10.20
C TYR A 161 -19.33 5.01 8.82
N CYS A 162 -20.61 5.11 8.46
CA CYS A 162 -21.05 5.78 7.24
C CYS A 162 -21.41 7.25 7.55
N VAL A 163 -20.38 8.05 7.85
CA VAL A 163 -20.52 9.46 8.22
C VAL A 163 -19.52 10.32 7.46
N ASN A 164 -19.72 11.63 7.47
CA ASN A 164 -18.70 12.54 6.95
C ASN A 164 -17.41 12.41 7.79
N ALA A 165 -16.24 12.39 7.17
CA ALA A 165 -14.97 12.22 7.86
C ALA A 165 -14.72 13.28 8.96
N THR A 166 -15.27 14.49 8.82
CA THR A 166 -15.18 15.53 9.85
C THR A 166 -15.99 15.21 11.11
N GLU A 167 -16.91 14.24 11.04
CA GLU A 167 -17.74 13.80 12.15
C GLU A 167 -17.22 12.54 12.85
N LEU A 168 -16.27 11.82 12.23
CA LEU A 168 -15.62 10.65 12.84
C LEU A 168 -15.12 10.91 14.28
N PRO A 169 -14.53 12.08 14.61
CA PRO A 169 -14.10 12.35 15.98
C PRO A 169 -15.22 12.38 17.03
N LYS A 170 -16.49 12.44 16.63
CA LYS A 170 -17.64 12.35 17.56
C LYS A 170 -17.92 10.91 17.99
N PHE A 171 -17.44 9.93 17.23
CA PHE A 171 -17.73 8.50 17.42
C PHE A 171 -16.52 7.70 17.91
N LEU A 172 -15.33 8.28 17.80
CA LEU A 172 -14.07 7.62 18.15
C LEU A 172 -13.44 8.28 19.38
N GLU A 173 -12.76 7.49 20.19
CA GLU A 173 -12.03 7.98 21.36
C GLU A 173 -10.81 8.79 20.92
N ALA A 174 -10.64 9.98 21.50
CA ALA A 174 -9.45 10.80 21.32
C ALA A 174 -8.21 10.06 21.84
N GLY A 175 -7.12 10.06 21.08
CA GLY A 175 -5.93 9.30 21.43
C GLY A 175 -6.08 7.78 21.36
N GLY A 176 -7.15 7.23 20.78
CA GLY A 176 -7.36 5.78 20.69
C GLY A 176 -6.54 5.08 19.59
N SER A 177 -6.06 5.82 18.60
CA SER A 177 -5.44 5.24 17.39
C SER A 177 -3.92 5.32 17.41
N ALA A 178 -3.25 4.17 17.29
CA ALA A 178 -1.82 4.12 17.00
C ALA A 178 -1.51 4.48 15.54
N ARG A 179 -2.46 4.28 14.63
CA ARG A 179 -2.28 4.55 13.20
C ARG A 179 -3.59 4.95 12.56
N ILE A 180 -3.55 5.99 11.74
CA ILE A 180 -4.67 6.42 10.91
C ILE A 180 -4.19 6.43 9.47
N GLU A 181 -4.88 5.74 8.59
CA GLU A 181 -4.62 5.77 7.15
C GLU A 181 -5.80 6.45 6.47
N VAL A 182 -5.51 7.49 5.71
CA VAL A 182 -6.51 8.16 4.88
C VAL A 182 -6.13 8.05 3.41
N SER A 183 -7.15 7.84 2.58
CA SER A 183 -6.99 7.86 1.12
C SER A 183 -6.85 9.31 0.62
N ASN A 184 -7.32 9.60 -0.57
CA ASN A 184 -7.24 10.89 -1.26
C ASN A 184 -8.08 12.03 -0.66
N ILE A 185 -8.63 11.87 0.55
CA ILE A 185 -9.42 12.91 1.23
C ILE A 185 -8.61 14.19 1.51
N VAL A 186 -7.28 14.07 1.54
CA VAL A 186 -6.32 15.16 1.75
C VAL A 186 -6.08 16.04 0.52
N ASP A 187 -6.48 15.58 -0.66
CA ASP A 187 -6.38 16.36 -1.90
C ASP A 187 -7.33 17.57 -1.86
N GLY A 188 -7.02 18.63 -2.61
CA GLY A 188 -7.77 19.89 -2.61
C GLY A 188 -9.19 19.76 -3.16
N ALA A 189 -9.43 18.79 -4.04
CA ALA A 189 -10.77 18.46 -4.55
C ALA A 189 -11.71 17.83 -3.49
N TYR A 190 -11.19 17.43 -2.33
CA TYR A 190 -11.95 16.78 -1.25
C TYR A 190 -11.98 17.65 0.01
N LEU A 191 -11.55 17.11 1.16
CA LEU A 191 -11.54 17.83 2.42
C LEU A 191 -10.32 18.77 2.51
N GLY A 192 -9.22 18.37 1.86
CA GLY A 192 -7.95 19.07 1.93
C GLY A 192 -7.15 18.70 3.18
N ILE A 193 -5.83 18.87 3.08
CA ILE A 193 -4.90 18.42 4.12
C ILE A 193 -5.14 19.13 5.46
N GLU A 194 -5.33 20.46 5.50
CA GLU A 194 -5.50 21.20 6.76
C GLU A 194 -6.67 20.66 7.60
N LYS A 195 -7.85 20.54 6.98
CA LYS A 195 -9.05 20.05 7.66
C LYS A 195 -8.92 18.58 8.05
N THR A 196 -8.32 17.76 7.19
CA THR A 196 -8.09 16.34 7.50
C THR A 196 -7.24 16.20 8.76
N LEU A 197 -6.13 16.94 8.83
CA LEU A 197 -5.25 16.91 9.99
C LEU A 197 -5.91 17.47 11.24
N SER A 198 -6.63 18.59 11.14
CA SER A 198 -7.28 19.19 12.31
C SER A 198 -8.32 18.27 12.96
N HIS A 199 -8.99 17.42 12.16
CA HIS A 199 -10.00 16.49 12.66
C HIS A 199 -9.42 15.15 13.11
N LEU A 200 -8.41 14.62 12.41
CA LEU A 200 -7.96 13.24 12.63
C LEU A 200 -6.70 13.15 13.51
N CYS A 201 -5.84 14.16 13.54
CA CYS A 201 -4.67 14.14 14.43
C CYS A 201 -5.03 13.99 15.93
N PRO A 202 -6.12 14.58 16.47
CA PRO A 202 -6.53 14.35 17.85
C PRO A 202 -6.91 12.90 18.19
N LEU A 203 -7.19 12.06 17.19
CA LEU A 203 -7.48 10.64 17.38
C LEU A 203 -6.20 9.80 17.51
N LEU A 204 -5.04 10.35 17.16
CA LEU A 204 -3.75 9.69 17.36
C LEU A 204 -3.34 9.69 18.82
N GLN A 205 -2.77 8.58 19.27
CA GLN A 205 -2.13 8.47 20.58
C GLN A 205 -1.08 9.58 20.77
N ALA A 206 -1.00 10.13 21.98
CA ALA A 206 -0.03 11.15 22.31
C ALA A 206 1.41 10.62 22.19
N PRO A 207 2.38 11.45 21.77
CA PRO A 207 3.78 11.02 21.61
C PRO A 207 4.39 10.42 22.88
N GLY A 208 4.00 10.95 24.05
CA GLY A 208 4.46 10.43 25.35
C GLY A 208 3.96 9.02 25.67
N SER A 209 2.84 8.58 25.05
CA SER A 209 2.29 7.23 25.22
C SER A 209 2.72 6.30 24.08
N ASN A 210 2.75 6.81 22.85
CA ASN A 210 3.16 6.06 21.68
C ASN A 210 4.01 6.96 20.75
N PRO A 211 5.35 6.87 20.85
CA PRO A 211 6.25 7.54 19.94
C PRO A 211 6.35 6.81 18.60
N HIS A 212 5.38 5.94 18.26
CA HIS A 212 5.03 5.32 16.97
C HIS A 212 3.71 5.78 16.32
N ALA A 213 2.90 6.60 17.00
CA ALA A 213 1.63 7.11 16.52
C ALA A 213 1.74 7.95 15.23
N THR A 214 1.12 7.51 14.13
CA THR A 214 1.27 8.19 12.83
C THR A 214 -0.01 8.23 12.01
N LEU A 215 -0.27 9.36 11.35
CA LEU A 215 -1.27 9.48 10.29
C LEU A 215 -0.56 9.35 8.94
N ILE A 216 -1.14 8.61 8.02
CA ILE A 216 -0.63 8.39 6.67
C ILE A 216 -1.63 8.92 5.67
N CYS A 217 -1.15 9.79 4.78
CA CYS A 217 -1.95 10.39 3.73
C CYS A 217 -1.56 9.82 2.38
N VAL A 218 -2.54 9.61 1.50
CA VAL A 218 -2.29 9.35 0.08
C VAL A 218 -2.77 10.55 -0.73
N PHE A 219 -1.86 11.16 -1.50
CA PHE A 219 -2.21 12.19 -2.48
C PHE A 219 -2.31 11.55 -3.86
N LEU A 220 -3.49 11.57 -4.46
CA LEU A 220 -3.72 11.07 -5.83
C LEU A 220 -3.84 12.21 -6.84
N ASN A 221 -4.39 13.35 -6.41
CA ASN A 221 -4.72 14.46 -7.30
C ASN A 221 -3.78 15.66 -7.15
N ALA A 222 -3.05 15.80 -6.04
CA ALA A 222 -2.17 16.94 -5.77
C ALA A 222 -1.26 17.34 -6.95
N VAL A 223 -0.60 16.35 -7.58
CA VAL A 223 0.28 16.58 -8.75
C VAL A 223 -0.51 17.14 -9.93
N MET A 224 -1.67 16.57 -10.23
CA MET A 224 -2.53 17.01 -11.33
C MET A 224 -3.20 18.34 -11.06
N GLU A 225 -3.60 18.62 -9.82
CA GLU A 225 -4.15 19.91 -9.39
C GLU A 225 -3.13 21.04 -9.54
N ALA A 226 -1.88 20.78 -9.14
CA ALA A 226 -0.79 21.74 -9.33
C ALA A 226 -0.47 21.96 -10.81
N ALA A 227 -0.40 20.88 -11.60
CA ALA A 227 -0.13 20.98 -13.03
C ALA A 227 -1.23 21.72 -13.79
N LYS A 228 -2.51 21.41 -13.57
CA LYS A 228 -3.62 22.15 -14.18
C LYS A 228 -3.64 23.62 -13.76
N GLY A 229 -3.20 23.90 -12.52
CA GLY A 229 -3.10 25.25 -11.98
C GLY A 229 -2.10 26.17 -12.70
N THR A 230 -1.19 25.64 -13.53
CA THR A 230 -0.24 26.44 -14.31
C THR A 230 -0.83 26.99 -15.60
N GLY A 231 -2.00 26.50 -16.03
CA GLY A 231 -2.59 26.84 -17.33
C GLY A 231 -1.87 26.25 -18.54
N GLN A 232 -0.86 25.39 -18.33
CA GLN A 232 -0.21 24.61 -19.39
C GLN A 232 -0.91 23.26 -19.52
N ASP A 233 -1.62 23.05 -20.63
CA ASP A 233 -2.22 21.76 -20.99
C ASP A 233 -1.25 20.86 -21.78
N ASP A 234 0.00 21.32 -21.92
CA ASP A 234 1.05 20.62 -22.66
C ASP A 234 1.37 19.28 -21.98
N ILE A 235 1.56 18.27 -22.82
CA ILE A 235 2.05 16.98 -22.39
C ILE A 235 3.55 17.13 -22.11
N GLU A 236 3.90 17.46 -20.86
CA GLU A 236 5.31 17.45 -20.46
C GLU A 236 5.95 16.08 -20.76
N ASN A 237 7.20 16.11 -21.21
CA ASN A 237 7.96 14.92 -21.60
C ASN A 237 7.25 14.05 -22.66
N PHE A 238 6.44 14.67 -23.53
CA PHE A 238 5.76 13.99 -24.65
C PHE A 238 6.73 13.17 -25.52
N GLU A 239 7.91 13.73 -25.81
CA GLU A 239 8.96 13.05 -26.59
C GLU A 239 9.44 11.75 -25.93
N LEU A 240 9.39 11.66 -24.60
CA LEU A 240 9.78 10.46 -23.85
C LEU A 240 8.80 9.31 -24.08
N LEU A 241 7.51 9.61 -24.29
CA LEU A 241 6.49 8.59 -24.52
C LEU A 241 6.72 7.83 -25.84
N PHE A 242 7.29 8.47 -26.86
CA PHE A 242 7.67 7.81 -28.12
C PHE A 242 8.76 6.76 -27.95
N GLN A 243 9.54 6.82 -26.85
CA GLN A 243 10.59 5.85 -26.56
C GLN A 243 10.04 4.58 -25.90
N TYR A 244 8.80 4.63 -25.37
CA TYR A 244 8.17 3.51 -24.68
C TYR A 244 6.96 2.93 -25.43
N LEU A 245 6.21 3.79 -26.13
CA LEU A 245 4.99 3.40 -26.84
C LEU A 245 5.30 3.08 -28.31
N PRO A 246 4.82 1.93 -28.83
CA PRO A 246 4.92 1.60 -30.24
C PRO A 246 3.89 2.41 -31.03
N ILE A 247 4.20 3.68 -31.31
CA ILE A 247 3.33 4.55 -32.11
C ILE A 247 3.43 4.12 -33.56
N THR A 248 2.31 3.60 -34.07
CA THR A 248 2.28 2.91 -35.36
C THR A 248 2.01 3.83 -36.54
N ASP A 249 1.29 4.93 -36.32
CA ASP A 249 0.95 5.91 -37.35
C ASP A 249 1.01 7.34 -36.77
N PRO A 250 1.88 8.22 -37.26
CA PRO A 250 1.92 9.62 -36.83
C PRO A 250 0.59 10.38 -37.02
N LEU A 251 -0.24 9.99 -38.01
CA LEU A 251 -1.56 10.60 -38.23
C LEU A 251 -2.58 10.21 -37.15
N SER A 252 -2.33 9.13 -36.40
CA SER A 252 -3.18 8.77 -35.26
C SER A 252 -3.10 9.83 -34.14
N LEU A 253 -1.99 10.57 -34.03
CA LEU A 253 -1.76 11.56 -32.98
C LEU A 253 -2.62 12.82 -33.12
N VAL A 254 -3.13 13.10 -34.32
CA VAL A 254 -4.03 14.24 -34.57
C VAL A 254 -5.50 13.88 -34.33
N ALA A 255 -5.82 12.60 -34.14
CA ALA A 255 -7.17 12.13 -33.87
C ALA A 255 -7.34 11.84 -32.36
N PRO A 256 -8.12 12.65 -31.61
CA PRO A 256 -8.28 12.51 -30.15
C PRO A 256 -8.78 11.15 -29.67
N HIS A 257 -9.45 10.40 -30.55
CA HIS A 257 -10.04 9.09 -30.26
C HIS A 257 -9.24 7.92 -30.83
N SER A 258 -8.03 8.17 -31.36
CA SER A 258 -7.20 7.07 -31.86
C SER A 258 -6.65 6.23 -30.71
N PRO A 259 -6.40 4.92 -30.92
CA PRO A 259 -5.78 4.07 -29.91
C PRO A 259 -4.43 4.59 -29.42
N ASP A 260 -3.62 5.16 -30.31
CA ASP A 260 -2.30 5.69 -29.97
C ASP A 260 -2.42 6.99 -29.14
N MET A 261 -3.37 7.86 -29.45
CA MET A 261 -3.63 9.06 -28.64
C MET A 261 -4.20 8.71 -27.25
N LEU A 262 -5.06 7.69 -27.15
CA LEU A 262 -5.56 7.20 -25.86
C LEU A 262 -4.43 6.63 -24.99
N ARG A 263 -3.54 5.81 -25.57
CA ARG A 263 -2.36 5.29 -24.84
C ARG A 263 -1.45 6.41 -24.35
N ILE A 264 -1.24 7.45 -25.16
CA ILE A 264 -0.45 8.61 -24.75
C ILE A 264 -1.12 9.37 -23.59
N CYS A 265 -2.44 9.58 -23.67
CA CYS A 265 -3.21 10.21 -22.59
C CYS A 265 -3.08 9.43 -21.28
N ASP A 266 -3.17 8.10 -21.34
CA ASP A 266 -3.08 7.20 -20.19
C ASP A 266 -1.65 7.10 -19.63
N ALA A 267 -0.64 7.13 -20.50
CA ALA A 267 0.77 7.02 -20.11
C ALA A 267 1.39 8.36 -19.65
N ARG A 268 0.80 9.49 -20.03
CA ARG A 268 1.31 10.84 -19.70
C ARG A 268 1.63 11.05 -18.21
N PRO A 269 0.82 10.58 -17.24
CA PRO A 269 1.16 10.62 -15.83
C PRO A 269 2.53 10.01 -15.47
N LEU A 270 2.93 8.92 -16.15
CA LEU A 270 4.14 8.15 -15.82
C LEU A 270 5.44 8.91 -16.10
N VAL A 271 5.42 9.84 -17.05
CA VAL A 271 6.59 10.64 -17.46
C VAL A 271 6.60 12.04 -16.84
N ARG A 272 5.66 12.35 -15.96
CA ARG A 272 5.51 13.69 -15.37
C ARG A 272 6.55 13.92 -14.27
N ASP A 273 7.01 15.17 -14.13
CA ASP A 273 7.83 15.59 -13.00
C ASP A 273 6.97 15.75 -11.74
N VAL A 274 6.71 14.63 -11.07
CA VAL A 274 5.84 14.58 -9.89
C VAL A 274 6.41 15.39 -8.72
N GLU A 275 7.73 15.46 -8.56
CA GLU A 275 8.36 16.18 -7.46
C GLU A 275 8.18 17.69 -7.64
N LYS A 276 8.45 18.22 -8.84
CA LYS A 276 8.19 19.63 -9.19
C LYS A 276 6.76 20.02 -8.86
N TYR A 277 5.78 19.28 -9.36
CA TYR A 277 4.38 19.62 -9.18
C TYR A 277 3.89 19.42 -7.75
N PHE A 278 4.40 18.42 -7.04
CA PHE A 278 4.06 18.26 -5.64
C PHE A 278 4.65 19.37 -4.77
N GLN A 279 5.87 19.85 -5.05
CA GLN A 279 6.43 21.01 -4.37
C GLN A 279 5.63 22.29 -4.63
N MET A 280 5.15 22.46 -5.87
CA MET A 280 4.22 23.55 -6.20
C MET A 280 2.91 23.43 -5.42
N TYR A 281 2.33 22.23 -5.33
CA TYR A 281 1.15 21.97 -4.52
C TYR A 281 1.37 22.32 -3.05
N ARG A 282 2.47 21.82 -2.44
CA ARG A 282 2.85 22.11 -1.04
C ARG A 282 2.94 23.60 -0.77
N SER A 283 3.59 24.33 -1.68
CA SER A 283 3.79 25.77 -1.58
C SER A 283 2.46 26.52 -1.68
N ARG A 284 1.61 26.14 -2.63
CA ARG A 284 0.28 26.74 -2.86
C ARG A 284 -0.66 26.52 -1.69
N VAL A 285 -0.67 25.31 -1.13
CA VAL A 285 -1.53 24.94 0.02
C VAL A 285 -0.96 25.46 1.34
N GLY A 286 0.37 25.67 1.43
CA GLY A 286 1.02 26.22 2.60
C GLY A 286 1.27 25.19 3.70
N PHE A 287 1.85 24.04 3.34
CA PHE A 287 2.10 22.92 4.28
C PHE A 287 2.84 23.36 5.55
N GLU A 288 3.88 24.19 5.44
CA GLU A 288 4.64 24.69 6.61
C GLU A 288 3.79 25.50 7.60
N LYS A 289 2.83 26.28 7.07
CA LYS A 289 1.90 27.05 7.89
C LYS A 289 0.91 26.13 8.61
N ILE A 290 0.45 25.09 7.93
CA ILE A 290 -0.46 24.07 8.48
C ILE A 290 0.25 23.29 9.59
N SER A 291 1.47 22.82 9.34
CA SER A 291 2.31 22.11 10.31
C SER A 291 2.51 22.92 11.58
N THR A 292 2.92 24.20 11.45
CA THR A 292 3.07 25.12 12.58
C THR A 292 1.74 25.34 13.32
N LYS A 293 0.66 25.58 12.59
CA LYS A 293 -0.67 25.85 13.17
C LYS A 293 -1.22 24.66 13.96
N LEU A 294 -1.08 23.45 13.43
CA LEU A 294 -1.64 22.24 14.01
C LEU A 294 -0.66 21.52 14.95
N LYS A 295 0.56 22.03 15.11
CA LYS A 295 1.64 21.40 15.89
C LYS A 295 1.90 19.95 15.44
N VAL A 296 1.92 19.75 14.13
CA VAL A 296 2.18 18.46 13.50
C VAL A 296 3.45 18.55 12.67
N LYS A 297 4.27 17.50 12.71
CA LYS A 297 5.56 17.45 12.03
C LYS A 297 5.62 16.30 11.04
N GLU A 298 5.99 16.61 9.80
CA GLU A 298 6.27 15.61 8.78
C GLU A 298 7.54 14.84 9.16
N LYS A 299 7.52 13.50 9.08
CA LYS A 299 8.75 12.72 9.18
C LYS A 299 9.70 13.11 8.06
N ASN A 300 10.96 13.38 8.43
CA ASN A 300 12.05 13.59 7.47
C ASN A 300 12.26 12.38 6.53
N GLN A 301 11.96 11.18 7.03
CA GLN A 301 12.05 9.94 6.27
C GLN A 301 10.81 9.09 6.53
N ASN A 302 10.13 8.69 5.45
CA ASN A 302 9.09 7.68 5.55
C ASN A 302 9.74 6.31 5.78
N THR A 303 9.44 5.71 6.93
CA THR A 303 9.96 4.39 7.32
C THR A 303 9.16 3.23 6.73
N ILE A 304 8.05 3.53 6.05
CA ILE A 304 7.07 2.56 5.55
C ILE A 304 7.21 2.42 4.03
N PHE A 305 7.29 3.53 3.31
CA PHE A 305 7.40 3.56 1.84
C PHE A 305 8.51 4.51 1.36
N GLU A 306 9.13 4.15 0.23
CA GLU A 306 10.00 5.08 -0.48
C GLU A 306 9.17 6.23 -1.10
N PRO A 307 9.77 7.41 -1.33
CA PRO A 307 9.17 8.45 -2.17
C PRO A 307 8.82 7.90 -3.55
N TRP A 308 7.62 8.23 -4.03
CA TRP A 308 7.18 7.96 -5.39
C TRP A 308 7.38 6.50 -5.83
N PRO A 309 6.84 5.52 -5.06
CA PRO A 309 7.17 4.12 -5.29
C PRO A 309 6.66 3.62 -6.65
N THR A 310 5.73 4.33 -7.28
CA THR A 310 5.08 3.97 -8.53
C THR A 310 5.65 4.70 -9.76
N GLN A 311 6.72 5.49 -9.60
CA GLN A 311 7.41 6.12 -10.73
C GLN A 311 8.32 5.15 -11.48
N LEU A 312 8.51 5.43 -12.78
CA LEU A 312 9.52 4.79 -13.62
C LEU A 312 10.90 5.02 -13.01
N LYS A 313 11.62 3.93 -12.73
CA LYS A 313 12.98 3.99 -12.17
C LYS A 313 14.03 3.76 -13.25
N ILE A 314 13.69 3.01 -14.28
CA ILE A 314 14.60 2.63 -15.36
C ILE A 314 14.40 3.59 -16.54
N LYS A 315 15.49 4.28 -16.90
CA LYS A 315 15.49 5.20 -18.05
C LYS A 315 15.30 4.43 -19.37
N PRO A 316 14.67 5.05 -20.38
CA PRO A 316 14.53 4.41 -21.68
C PRO A 316 15.90 4.04 -22.27
N GLY A 317 15.92 2.99 -23.09
CA GLY A 317 17.14 2.42 -23.69
C GLY A 317 17.97 1.53 -22.75
N HIS A 318 17.65 1.47 -21.45
CA HIS A 318 18.27 0.51 -20.53
C HIS A 318 17.44 -0.79 -20.47
N GLY A 319 18.12 -1.91 -20.20
CA GLY A 319 17.46 -3.21 -20.09
C GLY A 319 16.35 -3.19 -19.03
N GLY A 320 15.15 -3.62 -19.42
CA GLY A 320 13.97 -3.67 -18.54
C GLY A 320 13.10 -2.41 -18.50
N ALA A 321 13.51 -1.30 -19.13
CA ALA A 321 12.75 -0.05 -19.10
C ALA A 321 11.35 -0.16 -19.74
N GLU A 322 11.26 -0.79 -20.91
CA GLU A 322 9.99 -1.01 -21.59
C GLU A 322 9.07 -1.94 -20.79
N GLU A 323 9.64 -2.93 -20.10
CA GLU A 323 8.87 -3.86 -19.28
C GLU A 323 8.34 -3.19 -18.02
N GLU A 324 9.17 -2.41 -17.31
CA GLU A 324 8.73 -1.60 -16.17
C GLU A 324 7.60 -0.64 -16.59
N PHE A 325 7.76 0.02 -17.74
CA PHE A 325 6.74 0.91 -18.27
C PHE A 325 5.42 0.19 -18.57
N ARG A 326 5.46 -0.97 -19.23
CA ARG A 326 4.25 -1.77 -19.52
C ARG A 326 3.59 -2.26 -18.25
N ILE A 327 4.37 -2.72 -17.26
CA ILE A 327 3.85 -3.16 -15.97
C ILE A 327 3.15 -1.99 -15.28
N LEU A 328 3.79 -0.82 -15.19
CA LEU A 328 3.20 0.34 -14.52
C LEU A 328 1.92 0.81 -15.24
N LEU A 329 1.94 0.91 -16.57
CA LEU A 329 0.76 1.27 -17.36
C LEU A 329 -0.41 0.28 -17.15
N GLY A 330 -0.12 -1.02 -16.97
CA GLY A 330 -1.12 -2.05 -16.66
C GLY A 330 -1.54 -2.12 -15.19
N SER A 331 -0.75 -1.57 -14.26
CA SER A 331 -0.86 -1.81 -12.80
C SER A 331 -1.96 -1.03 -12.07
N HIS A 332 -2.76 -0.23 -12.78
CA HIS A 332 -3.76 0.70 -12.21
C HIS A 332 -3.14 1.86 -11.40
N LEU A 333 -1.81 2.00 -11.44
CA LEU A 333 -1.08 3.09 -10.82
C LEU A 333 -0.81 4.18 -11.86
N SER A 334 -1.02 5.42 -11.47
CA SER A 334 -0.75 6.60 -12.29
C SER A 334 0.72 7.01 -12.29
N GLY A 335 1.53 6.44 -11.40
CA GLY A 335 2.92 6.87 -11.19
C GLY A 335 3.05 8.20 -10.44
N MET A 336 1.91 8.80 -10.08
CA MET A 336 1.83 10.07 -9.35
C MET A 336 1.37 9.87 -7.91
N GLU A 337 1.16 8.62 -7.49
CA GLU A 337 0.82 8.31 -6.10
C GLU A 337 2.00 8.68 -5.21
N GLN A 338 1.84 9.74 -4.42
CA GLN A 338 2.84 10.05 -3.42
C GLN A 338 2.57 9.27 -2.14
N ASN A 339 3.15 8.06 -2.06
CA ASN A 339 3.09 7.26 -0.82
C ASN A 339 4.27 7.52 0.14
N GLY A 340 5.18 8.44 -0.19
CA GLY A 340 6.45 8.61 0.55
C GLY A 340 6.69 9.98 1.20
N ARG A 341 5.93 11.02 0.83
CA ARG A 341 5.84 12.30 1.59
C ARG A 341 4.39 12.69 1.89
N GLY A 342 3.48 11.74 1.79
CA GLY A 342 2.13 11.86 2.33
C GLY A 342 2.18 11.91 3.85
N LEU A 343 2.70 13.01 4.40
CA LEU A 343 2.63 13.45 5.78
C LEU A 343 2.50 12.28 6.75
N ASN A 344 3.60 11.53 6.93
CA ASN A 344 3.76 10.79 8.17
C ASN A 344 3.87 11.84 9.26
N LEU A 345 2.74 12.21 9.84
CA LEU A 345 2.69 13.24 10.84
C LEU A 345 2.80 12.62 12.21
N TRP A 346 3.59 13.29 13.03
CA TRP A 346 3.56 13.15 14.47
C TRP A 346 3.05 14.44 15.05
N VAL A 347 2.32 14.34 16.15
CA VAL A 347 2.06 15.49 17.02
C VAL A 347 3.39 15.85 17.67
N ASP A 348 3.87 17.08 17.52
CA ASP A 348 5.06 17.57 18.21
C ASP A 348 4.61 18.54 19.31
N LEU A 349 4.76 18.14 20.58
CA LEU A 349 4.46 18.97 21.75
C LEU A 349 5.71 19.60 22.38
N SER A 350 6.88 19.56 21.72
CA SER A 350 8.15 20.04 22.31
C SER A 350 8.27 21.56 22.56
N ALA A 351 7.17 22.31 22.53
CA ALA A 351 7.15 23.71 22.95
C ALA A 351 6.79 23.91 24.46
N GLU A 352 6.61 22.85 25.24
CA GLU A 352 6.22 22.97 26.67
C GLU A 352 7.36 22.89 27.70
N GLU A 353 8.64 22.78 27.30
CA GLU A 353 9.77 22.73 28.27
C GLU A 353 10.79 23.87 28.16
N SER A 354 10.44 25.03 27.60
CA SER A 354 11.33 26.22 27.64
C SER A 354 10.74 27.50 28.21
N GLU A 355 9.56 27.46 28.83
CA GLU A 355 9.05 28.57 29.64
C GLU A 355 8.49 28.06 30.97
N ARG A 356 9.41 27.74 31.89
CA ARG A 356 9.24 27.96 33.33
C ARG A 356 10.59 28.05 34.03
#